data_AF-A0AA39MEN9-F1
#
_entry.id   AF-A0AA39MEN9-F1
#
_cell.length_a   1.000
_cell.length_b   1.000
_cell.length_c   1.000
_cell.angle_alpha   90.00
_cell.angle_beta   90.00
_cell.angle_gamma   90.00
#
_symmetry.space_group_name_H-M   'P 1'
#
loop_
_entity.id
_entity.type
_entity.pdbx_description
1 polymer ?
#
loop_
_entity_poly.entity_id
_entity_poly.type
_entity_poly.pdbx_seq_one_letter_code
_entity_poly.pdbx_strand_id
1 'polypeptide(L)'
;KDKEKKDTRAQGNITKTQLLVPDEPSSSRKPPSRGPQANFTNVTFSTIVGTSSKKGSHLKTSADPTQALEQLEARKERLAALPEDKRKAIEEKDKFEKAEARLEGVKLKDDETRLKKAAKRKEKVKVKSKKAWDERKEQVTASMAAKQKKRSDNIAMRNERKKGNAKGKTKARPGFEGKSFGKGKSGSGKKK
;
A
#
# COMPACT_ATOMS: atom_id res chain seq x y z
N LYS A 1 -21.12 18.05 -20.78
CA LYS A 1 -20.11 19.12 -20.79
C LYS A 1 -19.57 19.37 -19.40
N ASP A 2 -18.37 18.95 -19.00
CA ASP A 2 -17.44 17.88 -19.38
C ASP A 2 -16.17 18.15 -18.53
N LYS A 3 -15.57 17.09 -18.01
CA LYS A 3 -14.12 16.91 -17.69
C LYS A 3 -13.42 17.93 -16.77
N GLU A 4 -13.08 17.51 -15.55
CA GLU A 4 -11.75 16.95 -15.17
C GLU A 4 -10.56 17.90 -15.38
N LYS A 5 -9.83 18.22 -14.30
CA LYS A 5 -8.38 18.07 -14.26
C LYS A 5 -7.84 18.06 -12.83
N LYS A 6 -6.91 17.13 -12.63
CA LYS A 6 -6.22 16.68 -11.43
C LYS A 6 -4.75 17.08 -11.55
N ASP A 7 -4.03 17.05 -10.43
CA ASP A 7 -2.56 17.02 -10.32
C ASP A 7 -1.85 18.37 -10.64
N THR A 8 -0.76 18.85 -10.03
CA THR A 8 0.34 18.30 -9.22
C THR A 8 0.95 19.47 -8.41
N ARG A 9 1.06 19.39 -7.08
CA ARG A 9 1.96 20.27 -6.31
C ARG A 9 3.04 19.43 -5.65
N ALA A 10 3.95 18.95 -6.48
CA ALA A 10 5.25 18.46 -6.07
C ALA A 10 6.27 19.19 -6.95
N GLN A 11 7.19 19.92 -6.33
CA GLN A 11 8.62 20.03 -6.65
C GLN A 11 9.20 21.12 -5.75
N GLY A 12 9.84 20.70 -4.66
CA GLY A 12 10.74 21.56 -3.89
C GLY A 12 12.03 21.75 -4.67
N ASN A 13 12.59 22.96 -4.62
CA ASN A 13 13.81 23.33 -5.31
C ASN A 13 15.02 22.67 -4.63
N ILE A 14 15.52 21.56 -5.18
CA ILE A 14 16.76 20.92 -4.74
C ILE A 14 17.94 21.55 -5.50
N THR A 15 18.64 22.48 -4.84
CA THR A 15 19.89 23.02 -5.34
C THR A 15 20.95 21.92 -5.34
N LYS A 16 21.35 21.52 -6.55
CA LYS A 16 22.43 20.57 -6.82
C LYS A 16 23.77 21.18 -6.37
N THR A 17 24.30 20.75 -5.23
CA THR A 17 25.69 20.99 -4.87
C THR A 17 26.58 20.18 -5.82
N GLN A 18 27.09 20.82 -6.87
CA GLN A 18 28.13 20.23 -7.70
C GLN A 18 29.45 20.29 -6.93
N LEU A 19 29.85 19.17 -6.35
CA LEU A 19 31.22 18.93 -5.88
C LEU A 19 32.04 18.62 -7.14
N LEU A 20 32.60 19.67 -7.74
CA LEU A 20 33.40 19.59 -8.96
C LEU A 20 34.83 19.17 -8.57
N VAL A 21 35.07 17.86 -8.52
CA VAL A 21 36.42 17.30 -8.68
C VAL A 21 36.58 17.02 -10.16
N PRO A 22 37.54 17.65 -10.87
CA PRO A 22 37.84 17.27 -12.25
C PRO A 22 38.43 15.85 -12.27
N ASP A 23 37.68 14.90 -12.85
CA ASP A 23 38.24 13.65 -13.34
C ASP A 23 39.02 13.97 -14.62
N GLU A 24 40.35 13.99 -14.51
CA GLU A 24 41.26 13.98 -15.65
C GLU A 24 41.03 12.70 -16.48
N PRO A 25 40.64 12.78 -17.77
CA PRO A 25 40.61 11.61 -18.61
C PRO A 25 42.05 11.18 -18.90
N SER A 26 42.54 10.18 -18.17
CA SER A 26 43.73 9.41 -18.58
C SER A 26 43.40 8.56 -19.82
N SER A 27 43.12 9.24 -20.93
CA SER A 27 43.06 8.67 -22.27
C SER A 27 44.40 8.93 -22.95
N SER A 28 45.47 8.31 -22.44
CA SER A 28 46.74 8.11 -23.19
C SER A 28 47.75 7.26 -22.40
N ARG A 29 47.43 5.98 -22.10
CA ARG A 29 48.49 4.97 -21.91
C ARG A 29 48.19 3.74 -22.74
N LYS A 30 48.92 3.64 -23.86
CA LYS A 30 49.11 2.39 -24.62
C LYS A 30 49.49 1.26 -23.65
N PRO A 31 49.01 0.02 -23.82
CA PRO A 31 49.50 -1.10 -23.04
C PRO A 31 51.00 -1.30 -23.34
N PRO A 32 51.89 -1.41 -22.34
CA PRO A 32 53.26 -1.81 -22.60
C PRO A 32 53.29 -3.26 -23.06
N SER A 33 53.93 -3.47 -24.20
CA SER A 33 54.54 -4.71 -24.72
C SER A 33 54.29 -5.97 -23.88
N ARG A 34 53.58 -6.95 -24.46
CA ARG A 34 53.52 -8.34 -23.96
C ARG A 34 54.89 -9.00 -24.18
N GLY A 35 55.83 -8.75 -23.26
CA GLY A 35 57.06 -9.52 -23.09
C GLY A 35 56.89 -10.62 -22.02
N PRO A 36 57.77 -11.64 -21.99
CA PRO A 36 57.62 -12.87 -21.20
C PRO A 36 57.83 -12.73 -19.67
N GLN A 37 57.72 -11.53 -19.12
CA GLN A 37 57.96 -11.23 -17.69
C GLN A 37 56.69 -10.71 -16.96
N ALA A 38 55.51 -10.81 -17.58
CA ALA A 38 54.25 -10.26 -17.06
C ALA A 38 53.56 -11.14 -15.99
N ASN A 39 54.33 -11.78 -15.10
CA ASN A 39 53.79 -12.78 -14.14
C ASN A 39 53.36 -12.22 -12.78
N PHE A 40 53.34 -10.90 -12.58
CA PHE A 40 52.79 -10.32 -11.34
C PHE A 40 51.35 -9.87 -11.57
N THR A 41 50.41 -10.68 -11.07
CA THR A 41 48.97 -10.35 -11.08
C THR A 41 48.71 -9.19 -10.12
N ASN A 42 48.45 -8.00 -10.65
CA ASN A 42 48.00 -6.86 -9.85
C ASN A 42 46.55 -7.10 -9.39
N VAL A 43 46.39 -7.67 -8.19
CA VAL A 43 45.07 -7.89 -7.60
C VAL A 43 44.54 -6.54 -7.10
N THR A 44 43.65 -5.94 -7.88
CA THR A 44 42.92 -4.73 -7.51
C THR A 44 41.72 -5.11 -6.64
N PHE A 45 41.54 -4.44 -5.50
CA PHE A 45 40.49 -4.76 -4.52
C PHE A 45 39.05 -4.66 -5.11
N SER A 46 38.86 -3.77 -6.08
CA SER A 46 37.56 -3.57 -6.77
C SER A 46 37.06 -4.82 -7.52
N THR A 47 37.96 -5.63 -8.07
CA THR A 47 37.62 -6.79 -8.91
C THR A 47 37.15 -7.99 -8.11
N ILE A 48 37.54 -8.11 -6.83
CA ILE A 48 37.14 -9.23 -5.95
C ILE A 48 35.66 -9.14 -5.57
N VAL A 49 35.15 -7.93 -5.35
CA VAL A 49 33.75 -7.71 -4.93
C VAL A 49 32.74 -8.02 -6.05
N GLY A 50 33.14 -7.88 -7.32
CA GLY A 50 32.23 -8.08 -8.47
C GLY A 50 32.04 -9.54 -8.91
N THR A 51 33.01 -10.42 -8.66
CA THR A 51 33.04 -11.77 -9.26
C THR A 51 32.23 -12.83 -8.50
N SER A 52 31.88 -12.57 -7.23
CA SER A 52 31.18 -13.53 -6.38
C SER A 52 29.69 -13.69 -6.73
N SER A 53 29.03 -12.59 -7.12
CA SER A 53 27.57 -12.42 -7.18
C SER A 53 26.71 -13.41 -7.99
N LYS A 54 27.30 -14.36 -8.74
CA LYS A 54 26.56 -15.40 -9.47
C LYS A 54 26.61 -16.78 -8.83
N LYS A 55 27.57 -17.06 -7.95
CA LYS A 55 27.60 -18.32 -7.19
C LYS A 55 26.43 -18.33 -6.20
N GLY A 56 25.82 -19.49 -6.00
CA GLY A 56 24.65 -19.62 -5.12
C GLY A 56 23.34 -18.99 -5.61
N SER A 57 23.29 -18.37 -6.79
CA SER A 57 22.03 -17.84 -7.36
C SER A 57 20.97 -18.94 -7.56
N HIS A 58 21.39 -20.15 -7.93
CA HIS A 58 20.51 -21.31 -8.10
C HIS A 58 20.05 -21.94 -6.77
N LEU A 59 20.71 -21.61 -5.65
CA LEU A 59 20.27 -22.04 -4.32
C LEU A 59 19.14 -21.15 -3.78
N LYS A 60 18.88 -20.00 -4.41
CA LYS A 60 17.77 -19.12 -4.03
C LYS A 60 16.44 -19.78 -4.41
N THR A 61 15.55 -19.87 -3.43
CA THR A 61 14.16 -20.29 -3.68
C THR A 61 13.31 -19.11 -4.12
N SER A 62 12.09 -19.39 -4.58
CA SER A 62 11.10 -18.37 -4.90
C SER A 62 10.81 -17.42 -3.73
N ALA A 63 10.31 -16.23 -4.07
CA ALA A 63 9.95 -15.21 -3.09
C ALA A 63 8.69 -15.57 -2.29
N ASP A 64 7.79 -16.39 -2.86
CA ASP A 64 6.54 -16.81 -2.24
C ASP A 64 6.77 -18.04 -1.34
N PRO A 65 6.43 -18.01 -0.03
CA PRO A 65 6.73 -19.11 0.88
C PRO A 65 6.02 -20.42 0.54
N THR A 66 4.88 -20.38 -0.14
CA THR A 66 4.16 -21.57 -0.63
C THR A 66 4.93 -22.24 -1.77
N GLN A 67 5.32 -21.47 -2.79
CA GLN A 67 6.16 -21.96 -3.87
C GLN A 67 7.54 -22.42 -3.37
N ALA A 68 8.09 -21.76 -2.34
CA ALA A 68 9.35 -22.17 -1.75
C ALA A 68 9.24 -23.51 -1.00
N LEU A 69 8.07 -23.82 -0.39
CA LEU A 69 7.81 -25.14 0.18
C LEU A 69 7.76 -26.21 -0.90
N GLU A 70 7.02 -25.95 -1.98
CA GLU A 70 6.92 -26.86 -3.12
C GLU A 70 8.29 -27.14 -3.75
N GLN A 71 9.14 -26.11 -3.89
CA GLN A 71 10.52 -26.30 -4.36
C GLN A 71 11.37 -27.16 -3.42
N LEU A 72 11.17 -27.05 -2.10
CA LEU A 72 11.87 -27.90 -1.13
C LEU A 72 11.36 -29.33 -1.16
N GLU A 73 10.05 -29.52 -1.25
CA GLU A 73 9.42 -30.83 -1.37
C GLU A 73 9.89 -31.53 -2.66
N ALA A 74 9.87 -30.84 -3.80
CA ALA A 74 10.40 -31.36 -5.05
C ALA A 74 11.91 -31.69 -4.99
N ARG A 75 12.72 -30.89 -4.27
CA ARG A 75 14.14 -31.22 -4.05
C ARG A 75 14.31 -32.47 -3.18
N LYS A 76 13.49 -32.63 -2.14
CA LYS A 76 13.50 -33.82 -1.28
C LYS A 76 13.08 -35.07 -2.03
N GLU A 77 12.04 -34.98 -2.85
CA GLU A 77 11.58 -36.09 -3.71
C GLU A 77 12.67 -36.50 -4.71
N ARG A 78 13.35 -35.53 -5.34
CA ARG A 78 14.48 -35.82 -6.23
C ARG A 78 15.63 -36.51 -5.51
N LEU A 79 15.95 -36.10 -4.28
CA LEU A 79 17.00 -36.76 -3.48
C LEU A 79 16.58 -38.16 -3.01
N ALA A 80 15.28 -38.38 -2.75
CA ALA A 80 14.75 -39.68 -2.36
C ALA A 80 14.70 -40.68 -3.53
N ALA A 81 14.56 -40.21 -4.77
CA ALA A 81 14.57 -41.04 -5.97
C ALA A 81 15.98 -41.51 -6.39
N LEU A 82 17.05 -40.96 -5.81
CA LEU A 82 18.44 -41.33 -6.12
C LEU A 82 18.96 -42.44 -5.18
N PRO A 83 19.89 -43.29 -5.65
CA PRO A 83 20.54 -44.31 -4.82
C PRO A 83 21.40 -43.68 -3.70
N GLU A 84 21.53 -44.39 -2.58
CA GLU A 84 22.10 -43.88 -1.33
C GLU A 84 23.53 -43.31 -1.46
N ASP A 85 24.38 -43.95 -2.29
CA ASP A 85 25.75 -43.50 -2.51
C ASP A 85 25.81 -42.12 -3.18
N LYS A 86 24.96 -41.92 -4.19
CA LYS A 86 24.84 -40.62 -4.88
C LYS A 86 24.21 -39.58 -3.97
N ARG A 87 23.26 -39.98 -3.13
CA ARG A 87 22.60 -39.10 -2.17
C ARG A 87 23.59 -38.53 -1.16
N LYS A 88 24.46 -39.35 -0.56
CA LYS A 88 25.49 -38.88 0.39
C LYS A 88 26.46 -37.90 -0.26
N ALA A 89 26.93 -38.21 -1.47
CA ALA A 89 27.82 -37.33 -2.23
C ALA A 89 27.18 -35.98 -2.58
N ILE A 90 25.88 -35.97 -2.94
CA ILE A 90 25.14 -34.73 -3.22
C ILE A 90 24.92 -33.95 -1.92
N GLU A 91 24.55 -34.60 -0.82
CA GLU A 91 24.34 -33.94 0.47
C GLU A 91 25.63 -33.28 0.99
N GLU A 92 26.79 -33.90 0.80
CA GLU A 92 28.08 -33.29 1.14
C GLU A 92 28.38 -32.05 0.28
N LYS A 93 28.23 -32.17 -1.04
CA LYS A 93 28.40 -31.02 -1.96
C LYS A 93 27.45 -29.88 -1.63
N ASP A 94 26.17 -30.18 -1.43
CA ASP A 94 25.15 -29.22 -1.04
C ASP A 94 25.48 -28.51 0.28
N LYS A 95 26.05 -29.21 1.26
CA LYS A 95 26.43 -28.61 2.55
C LYS A 95 27.50 -27.54 2.35
N PHE A 96 28.55 -27.85 1.58
CA PHE A 96 29.62 -26.89 1.29
C PHE A 96 29.14 -25.73 0.43
N GLU A 97 28.32 -26.00 -0.59
CA GLU A 97 27.78 -24.96 -1.45
C GLU A 97 26.81 -24.02 -0.70
N LYS A 98 25.97 -24.57 0.18
CA LYS A 98 25.12 -23.77 1.07
C LYS A 98 25.94 -22.96 2.07
N ALA A 99 27.08 -23.45 2.52
CA ALA A 99 27.99 -22.70 3.40
C ALA A 99 28.65 -21.55 2.64
N GLU A 100 29.20 -21.81 1.45
CA GLU A 100 29.80 -20.80 0.58
C GLU A 100 28.79 -19.70 0.23
N ALA A 101 27.57 -20.07 -0.17
CA ALA A 101 26.51 -19.11 -0.49
C ALA A 101 26.11 -18.24 0.72
N ARG A 102 26.12 -18.79 1.95
CA ARG A 102 25.87 -17.99 3.16
C ARG A 102 27.00 -17.02 3.44
N LEU A 103 28.25 -17.41 3.25
CA LEU A 103 29.42 -16.53 3.38
C LEU A 103 29.39 -15.40 2.35
N GLU A 104 28.93 -15.69 1.14
CA GLU A 104 28.71 -14.70 0.09
C GLU A 104 27.56 -13.71 0.43
N GLY A 105 26.73 -14.03 1.42
CA GLY A 105 25.60 -13.21 1.84
C GLY A 105 24.28 -13.53 1.12
N VAL A 106 24.22 -14.66 0.39
CA VAL A 106 22.97 -15.13 -0.23
C VAL A 106 22.01 -15.63 0.85
N LYS A 107 20.79 -15.06 0.85
CA LYS A 107 19.71 -15.48 1.76
C LYS A 107 19.05 -16.78 1.28
N LEU A 108 19.45 -17.91 1.87
CA LEU A 108 18.79 -19.20 1.66
C LEU A 108 17.52 -19.31 2.50
N LYS A 109 16.44 -19.80 1.89
CA LYS A 109 15.12 -19.96 2.53
C LYS A 109 14.70 -21.42 2.52
N ASP A 110 15.49 -22.25 3.19
CA ASP A 110 15.35 -23.71 3.10
C ASP A 110 14.64 -24.33 4.32
N ASP A 111 14.23 -23.50 5.29
CA ASP A 111 13.62 -23.95 6.55
C ASP A 111 12.10 -24.17 6.40
N GLU A 112 11.66 -25.43 6.34
CA GLU A 112 10.24 -25.79 6.18
C GLU A 112 9.33 -25.18 7.25
N THR A 113 9.77 -25.21 8.52
CA THR A 113 8.96 -24.69 9.64
C THR A 113 8.77 -23.18 9.53
N ARG A 114 9.79 -22.45 9.04
CA ARG A 114 9.71 -21.00 8.82
C ARG A 114 8.87 -20.68 7.60
N LEU A 115 9.01 -21.44 6.52
CA LEU A 115 8.19 -21.26 5.32
C LEU A 115 6.71 -21.55 5.58
N LYS A 116 6.38 -22.64 6.29
CA LYS A 116 5.00 -22.94 6.72
C LYS A 116 4.41 -21.81 7.59
N LYS A 117 5.20 -21.28 8.53
CA LYS A 117 4.80 -20.11 9.33
C LYS A 117 4.59 -18.87 8.47
N ALA A 118 5.47 -18.61 7.50
CA ALA A 118 5.37 -17.46 6.61
C ALA A 118 4.13 -17.55 5.70
N ALA A 119 3.83 -18.73 5.14
CA ALA A 119 2.62 -19.00 4.38
C ALA A 119 1.36 -18.71 5.23
N LYS A 120 1.27 -19.27 6.44
CA LYS A 120 0.18 -19.01 7.38
C LYS A 120 0.02 -17.53 7.74
N ARG A 121 1.14 -16.78 7.89
CA ARG A 121 1.07 -15.33 8.13
C ARG A 121 0.49 -14.59 6.94
N LYS A 122 0.93 -14.91 5.71
CA LYS A 122 0.37 -14.30 4.49
C LYS A 122 -1.13 -14.56 4.37
N GLU A 123 -1.59 -15.77 4.65
CA GLU A 123 -3.02 -16.11 4.66
C GLU A 123 -3.79 -15.31 5.71
N LYS A 124 -3.28 -15.24 6.95
CA LYS A 124 -3.90 -14.44 8.02
C LYS A 124 -4.01 -12.96 7.63
N VAL A 125 -3.00 -12.40 6.97
CA VAL A 125 -3.04 -11.01 6.47
C VAL A 125 -4.13 -10.85 5.42
N LYS A 126 -4.25 -11.79 4.47
CA LYS A 126 -5.34 -11.78 3.47
C LYS A 126 -6.72 -11.85 4.12
N VAL A 127 -6.89 -12.72 5.13
CA VAL A 127 -8.16 -12.84 5.88
C VAL A 127 -8.48 -11.56 6.64
N LYS A 128 -7.51 -10.95 7.33
CA LYS A 128 -7.70 -9.67 8.02
C LYS A 128 -8.09 -8.55 7.05
N SER A 129 -7.40 -8.48 5.91
CA SER A 129 -7.74 -7.52 4.86
C SER A 129 -9.16 -7.71 4.36
N LYS A 130 -9.55 -8.94 4.02
CA LYS A 130 -10.92 -9.28 3.59
C LYS A 130 -11.96 -8.82 4.62
N LYS A 131 -11.80 -9.21 5.89
CA LYS A 131 -12.70 -8.79 6.97
C LYS A 131 -12.81 -7.27 7.09
N ALA A 132 -11.70 -6.55 7.04
CA ALA A 132 -11.71 -5.09 7.12
C ALA A 132 -12.42 -4.44 5.92
N TRP A 133 -12.32 -5.03 4.73
CA TRP A 133 -13.05 -4.55 3.55
C TRP A 133 -14.55 -4.83 3.64
N ASP A 134 -14.93 -6.02 4.14
CA ASP A 134 -16.33 -6.39 4.36
C ASP A 134 -16.98 -5.47 5.42
N GLU A 135 -16.30 -5.22 6.54
CA GLU A 135 -16.77 -4.31 7.60
C GLU A 135 -16.94 -2.87 7.09
N ARG A 136 -15.99 -2.37 6.28
CA ARG A 136 -16.13 -1.04 5.64
C ARG A 136 -17.34 -1.00 4.73
N LYS A 137 -17.61 -2.05 3.95
CA LYS A 137 -18.76 -2.13 3.06
C LYS A 137 -20.05 -2.09 3.88
N GLU A 138 -20.15 -2.89 4.94
CA GLU A 138 -21.28 -2.90 5.86
C GLU A 138 -21.49 -1.51 6.48
N GLN A 139 -20.44 -0.88 7.01
CA GLN A 139 -20.52 0.46 7.60
C GLN A 139 -21.01 1.51 6.60
N VAL A 140 -20.55 1.45 5.35
CA VAL A 140 -21.01 2.35 4.28
C VAL A 140 -22.49 2.12 3.99
N THR A 141 -22.92 0.86 3.84
CA THR A 141 -24.35 0.54 3.61
C THR A 141 -25.24 0.97 4.78
N ALA A 142 -24.81 0.72 6.02
CA ALA A 142 -25.53 1.12 7.23
C ALA A 142 -25.63 2.65 7.33
N SER A 143 -24.55 3.38 7.03
CA SER A 143 -24.55 4.85 7.01
C SER A 143 -25.49 5.41 5.95
N MET A 144 -25.51 4.83 4.75
CA MET A 144 -26.45 5.20 3.70
C MET A 144 -27.90 4.93 4.11
N ALA A 145 -28.18 3.75 4.66
CA ALA A 145 -29.51 3.39 5.14
C ALA A 145 -29.98 4.30 6.28
N ALA A 146 -29.10 4.64 7.23
CA ALA A 146 -29.40 5.55 8.32
C ALA A 146 -29.73 6.96 7.82
N LYS A 147 -28.98 7.48 6.83
CA LYS A 147 -29.28 8.77 6.18
C LYS A 147 -30.62 8.74 5.46
N GLN A 148 -30.91 7.66 4.72
CA GLN A 148 -32.17 7.51 4.03
C GLN A 148 -33.35 7.41 5.00
N LYS A 149 -33.21 6.67 6.10
CA LYS A 149 -34.20 6.59 7.18
C LYS A 149 -34.45 7.96 7.82
N LYS A 150 -33.39 8.69 8.17
CA LYS A 150 -33.54 10.07 8.67
C LYS A 150 -34.29 10.97 7.68
N ARG A 151 -34.07 10.80 6.39
CA ARG A 151 -34.79 11.56 5.35
C ARG A 151 -36.26 11.15 5.27
N SER A 152 -36.58 9.85 5.29
CA SER A 152 -37.98 9.39 5.28
C SER A 152 -38.73 9.87 6.52
N ASP A 153 -38.12 9.78 7.69
CA ASP A 153 -38.72 10.18 8.96
C ASP A 153 -39.00 11.70 8.98
N ASN A 154 -38.05 12.52 8.49
CA ASN A 154 -38.24 13.96 8.35
C ASN A 154 -39.35 14.33 7.34
N ILE A 155 -39.48 13.60 6.23
CA ILE A 155 -40.56 13.81 5.26
C ILE A 155 -41.90 13.41 5.86
N ALA A 156 -41.98 12.28 6.56
CA ALA A 156 -43.18 11.82 7.24
C ALA A 156 -43.65 12.86 8.29
N MET A 157 -42.75 13.29 9.18
CA MET A 157 -43.06 14.35 10.16
C MET A 157 -43.53 15.66 9.50
N ARG A 158 -42.94 16.05 8.37
CA ARG A 158 -43.38 17.26 7.63
C ARG A 158 -44.78 17.08 7.05
N ASN A 159 -45.10 15.90 6.53
CA ASN A 159 -46.40 15.59 5.96
C ASN A 159 -47.50 15.52 7.04
N GLU A 160 -47.21 14.92 8.19
CA GLU A 160 -48.10 14.89 9.35
C GLU A 160 -48.42 16.30 9.87
N ARG A 161 -47.40 17.15 10.01
CA ARG A 161 -47.59 18.57 10.40
C ARG A 161 -48.46 19.33 9.40
N LYS A 162 -48.28 19.10 8.09
CA LYS A 162 -49.12 19.72 7.05
C LYS A 162 -50.57 19.24 7.13
N LYS A 163 -50.80 17.94 7.35
CA LYS A 163 -52.15 17.36 7.47
C LYS A 163 -52.86 17.82 8.76
N GLY A 164 -52.12 18.00 9.86
CA GLY A 164 -52.64 18.55 11.12
C GLY A 164 -53.05 20.03 11.02
N ASN A 165 -52.28 20.86 10.29
CA ASN A 165 -52.63 22.27 10.07
C ASN A 165 -53.79 22.49 9.09
N ALA A 166 -54.16 21.51 8.27
CA ALA A 166 -55.30 21.61 7.36
C ALA A 166 -56.66 21.50 8.07
N LYS A 167 -56.70 21.04 9.33
CA LYS A 167 -57.95 20.89 10.11
C LYS A 167 -58.15 21.95 11.21
N GLY A 168 -57.31 22.98 11.30
CA GLY A 168 -57.34 23.90 12.44
C GLY A 168 -56.93 25.33 12.12
N LYS A 169 -57.95 26.17 11.88
CA LYS A 169 -58.01 27.62 12.13
C LYS A 169 -57.09 28.52 11.30
N THR A 170 -57.73 29.22 10.37
CA THR A 170 -57.56 30.65 10.10
C THR A 170 -57.39 31.43 11.43
N LYS A 171 -56.17 31.48 11.95
CA LYS A 171 -55.78 32.47 12.96
C LYS A 171 -55.09 33.59 12.21
N ALA A 172 -55.78 34.73 12.12
CA ALA A 172 -55.25 35.98 11.64
C ALA A 172 -53.85 36.21 12.24
N ARG A 173 -52.92 36.64 11.38
CA ARG A 173 -51.56 37.04 11.77
C ARG A 173 -51.66 38.08 12.89
N PRO A 174 -51.04 37.85 14.07
CA PRO A 174 -51.06 38.84 15.13
C PRO A 174 -50.18 40.01 14.70
N GLY A 175 -50.82 41.09 14.27
CA GLY A 175 -50.16 42.40 14.18
C GLY A 175 -50.09 43.07 12.82
N PHE A 176 -50.89 42.71 11.80
CA PHE A 176 -50.83 43.46 10.54
C PHE A 176 -52.17 43.96 9.96
N GLU A 177 -53.28 43.23 10.06
CA GLU A 177 -54.49 43.62 9.28
C GLU A 177 -55.80 43.45 10.07
N GLY A 178 -55.84 43.88 11.33
CA GLY A 178 -56.97 43.58 12.23
C GLY A 178 -57.73 44.75 12.85
N LYS A 179 -57.30 46.01 12.69
CA LYS A 179 -58.08 47.17 13.15
C LYS A 179 -58.01 48.27 12.11
N SER A 180 -59.05 48.36 11.30
CA SER A 180 -59.47 49.59 10.66
C SER A 180 -59.72 50.64 11.75
N PHE A 181 -58.75 51.52 12.02
CA PHE A 181 -59.03 52.80 12.69
C PHE A 181 -59.64 53.75 11.65
N GLY A 182 -60.83 53.38 11.18
CA GLY A 182 -61.73 54.25 10.45
C GLY A 182 -62.65 54.95 11.43
N LYS A 183 -62.50 56.28 11.50
CA LYS A 183 -63.58 57.26 11.51
C LYS A 183 -64.68 57.15 12.61
N GLY A 184 -64.63 58.10 13.55
CA GLY A 184 -65.82 58.88 13.93
C GLY A 184 -66.50 58.57 15.26
N LYS A 185 -66.14 59.32 16.30
CA LYS A 185 -67.05 59.81 17.36
C LYS A 185 -66.35 60.97 18.10
N SER A 186 -66.45 62.19 17.57
CA SER A 186 -67.28 63.28 18.11
C SER A 186 -67.39 63.31 19.65
N GLY A 187 -66.81 64.37 20.23
CA GLY A 187 -67.33 65.06 21.41
C GLY A 187 -66.92 64.52 22.78
N SER A 188 -65.91 65.15 23.40
CA SER A 188 -66.06 65.95 24.63
C SER A 188 -64.71 66.10 25.33
N GLY A 189 -64.21 67.34 25.49
CA GLY A 189 -63.10 67.57 26.43
C GLY A 189 -62.19 68.79 26.24
N LYS A 190 -62.73 69.99 26.52
CA LYS A 190 -62.06 71.07 27.30
C LYS A 190 -61.07 72.03 26.60
N LYS A 191 -61.47 73.31 26.46
CA LYS A 191 -60.86 74.46 27.18
C LYS A 191 -61.50 75.82 26.83
N LYS A 192 -61.65 76.62 27.90
CA LYS A 192 -61.87 78.07 28.02
C LYS A 192 -63.24 78.64 27.63
#